data_AF-A0A6A5V5X0-F1
#
_entry.id   AF-A0A6A5V5X0-F1
#
_cell.length_a   1.000
_cell.length_b   1.000
_cell.length_c   1.000
_cell.angle_alpha   90.00
_cell.angle_beta   90.00
_cell.angle_gamma   90.00
#
_symmetry.space_group_name_H-M   'P 1'
#
loop_
_entity.id
_entity.type
_entity.pdbx_description
1 polymer ?
#
loop_
_entity_poly.entity_id
_entity_poly.type
_entity_poly.pdbx_seq_one_letter_code
_entity_poly.pdbx_strand_id
1 'polypeptide(L)'
;MDNNERNTLIQLVEQHFNTLSRGPYSTNKAKQAIPQGSIEELLLGQSELAWRAYFAAKKAAKSTHRRIGQAELARLLDVLENQPINEQSAFAQELALRMHSTISQFVEGNGHTSVRTGAKRRCTAQGPFSQSNEP
;
A
#
# COMPACT_ATOMS: atom_id res chain seq x y z
N MET A 1 -15.89 -12.41 -11.11
CA MET A 1 -15.78 -11.46 -9.98
C MET A 1 -16.83 -10.38 -10.19
N ASP A 2 -17.63 -10.06 -9.17
CA ASP A 2 -18.66 -9.03 -9.33
C ASP A 2 -18.09 -7.61 -9.28
N ASN A 3 -18.77 -6.63 -9.88
CA ASN A 3 -18.34 -5.22 -9.84
C ASN A 3 -18.16 -4.69 -8.41
N ASN A 4 -18.94 -5.19 -7.44
CA ASN A 4 -18.80 -4.80 -6.04
C ASN A 4 -17.54 -5.38 -5.39
N GLU A 5 -17.21 -6.64 -5.69
CA GLU A 5 -15.97 -7.27 -5.24
C GLU A 5 -14.75 -6.56 -5.85
N ARG A 6 -14.82 -6.20 -7.14
CA ARG A 6 -13.76 -5.48 -7.84
C ARG A 6 -13.50 -4.11 -7.20
N ASN A 7 -14.55 -3.35 -6.93
CA ASN A 7 -14.46 -2.07 -6.23
C ASN A 7 -13.89 -2.21 -4.81
N THR A 8 -14.33 -3.24 -4.08
CA THR A 8 -13.83 -3.54 -2.73
C THR A 8 -12.34 -3.87 -2.77
N LEU A 9 -11.90 -4.69 -3.73
CA LEU A 9 -10.49 -5.02 -3.90
C LEU A 9 -9.66 -3.78 -4.23
N ILE A 10 -10.13 -2.94 -5.15
CA ILE A 10 -9.46 -1.67 -5.48
C ILE A 10 -9.28 -0.84 -4.20
N GLN A 11 -10.36 -0.59 -3.44
CA GLN A 11 -10.31 0.19 -2.19
C GLN A 11 -9.30 -0.38 -1.18
N LEU A 12 -9.29 -1.69 -0.98
CA LEU A 12 -8.34 -2.35 -0.09
C LEU A 12 -6.90 -2.16 -0.58
N VAL A 13 -6.65 -2.28 -1.89
CA VAL A 13 -5.34 -2.02 -2.49
C VAL A 13 -4.91 -0.57 -2.26
N GLU A 14 -5.79 0.42 -2.45
CA GLU A 14 -5.47 1.84 -2.21
C GLU A 14 -5.13 2.09 -0.73
N GLN A 15 -5.97 1.58 0.17
CA GLN A 15 -5.79 1.74 1.62
C GLN A 15 -4.46 1.13 2.06
N HIS A 16 -4.14 -0.07 1.57
CA HIS A 16 -2.87 -0.72 1.88
C HIS A 16 -1.69 0.05 1.31
N PHE A 17 -1.77 0.53 0.07
CA PHE A 17 -0.72 1.33 -0.55
C PHE A 17 -0.42 2.61 0.26
N ASN A 18 -1.45 3.37 0.64
CA ASN A 18 -1.31 4.60 1.42
C ASN A 18 -0.71 4.37 2.82
N THR A 19 -1.05 3.25 3.48
CA THR A 19 -0.48 2.93 4.80
C THR A 19 0.95 2.42 4.75
N LEU A 20 1.40 1.94 3.58
CA LEU A 20 2.68 1.27 3.38
C LEU A 20 3.73 2.12 2.64
N SER A 21 3.40 3.34 2.21
CA SER A 21 4.28 4.32 1.54
C SER A 21 5.52 4.78 2.34
N ARG A 22 5.94 4.06 3.38
CA ARG A 22 7.06 4.42 4.28
C ARG A 22 8.38 3.70 4.02
N GLY A 23 8.54 2.99 2.91
CA GLY A 23 9.84 2.39 2.56
C GLY A 23 10.02 2.09 1.08
N PRO A 24 11.25 2.15 0.55
CA PRO A 24 11.53 1.80 -0.83
C PRO A 24 11.33 0.30 -1.01
N TYR A 25 10.19 -0.10 -1.58
CA TYR A 25 10.05 -1.46 -2.09
C TYR A 25 11.09 -1.64 -3.19
N SER A 26 11.91 -2.69 -3.11
CA SER A 26 12.86 -3.06 -4.16
C SER A 26 12.10 -3.58 -5.38
N THR A 27 11.45 -2.66 -6.09
CA THR A 27 10.55 -2.91 -7.21
C THR A 27 11.30 -3.38 -8.44
N ASN A 28 12.54 -2.93 -8.64
CA ASN A 28 13.33 -3.27 -9.83
C ASN A 28 13.59 -4.78 -9.97
N LYS A 29 13.88 -5.48 -8.86
CA LYS A 29 14.05 -6.95 -8.89
C LYS A 29 12.72 -7.67 -9.12
N ALA A 30 11.63 -7.16 -8.55
CA ALA A 30 10.30 -7.75 -8.73
C ALA A 30 9.81 -7.61 -10.17
N LYS A 31 10.05 -6.46 -10.81
CA LYS A 31 9.71 -6.22 -12.23
C LYS A 31 10.36 -7.22 -13.19
N GLN A 32 11.60 -7.60 -12.93
CA GLN A 32 12.34 -8.54 -13.78
C GLN A 32 11.84 -10.00 -13.64
N ALA A 33 11.13 -10.31 -12.56
CA ALA A 33 10.60 -11.64 -12.28
C ALA A 33 9.11 -11.78 -12.62
N ILE A 34 8.51 -10.77 -13.27
CA ILE A 34 7.09 -10.82 -13.65
C ILE A 34 6.91 -11.86 -14.77
N PRO A 35 6.06 -12.88 -14.57
CA PRO A 35 5.76 -13.84 -15.61
C PRO A 35 4.89 -13.20 -16.70
N GLN A 36 5.15 -13.57 -17.95
CA GLN A 36 4.34 -13.12 -19.09
C GLN A 36 2.91 -13.65 -18.99
N GLY A 37 1.94 -12.84 -19.42
CA GLY A 37 0.50 -13.14 -19.32
C GLY A 37 -0.08 -13.03 -17.92
N SER A 38 0.70 -12.53 -16.94
CA SER A 38 0.21 -12.32 -15.58
C SER A 38 -0.44 -10.96 -15.40
N ILE A 39 -1.30 -10.85 -14.39
CA ILE A 39 -1.89 -9.57 -14.00
C ILE A 39 -0.83 -8.51 -13.63
N GLU A 40 0.33 -8.93 -13.13
CA GLU A 40 1.42 -8.02 -12.80
C GLU A 40 2.03 -7.38 -14.06
N GLU A 41 2.09 -8.11 -15.18
CA GLU A 41 2.51 -7.57 -16.48
C GLU A 41 1.47 -6.60 -17.03
N LEU A 42 0.19 -6.98 -16.98
CA LEU A 42 -0.92 -6.11 -17.41
C LEU A 42 -0.92 -4.80 -16.64
N LEU A 43 -0.77 -4.86 -15.30
CA LEU A 43 -0.68 -3.67 -14.45
C LEU A 43 0.53 -2.81 -14.77
N LEU A 44 1.69 -3.41 -14.99
CA LEU A 44 2.90 -2.67 -15.35
C LEU A 44 2.76 -1.96 -16.70
N GLY A 45 2.08 -2.60 -17.66
CA GLY A 45 1.75 -2.02 -18.96
C GLY A 45 0.78 -0.84 -18.89
N GLN A 46 -0.12 -0.82 -17.89
CA GLN A 46 -1.07 0.29 -17.68
C GLN A 46 -0.47 1.43 -16.84
N SER A 47 0.12 1.11 -15.69
CA SER A 47 0.71 2.09 -14.79
C SER A 47 1.68 1.42 -13.81
N GLU A 48 2.90 1.93 -13.75
CA GLU A 48 3.88 1.49 -12.75
C GLU A 48 3.34 1.68 -11.32
N LEU A 49 2.55 2.74 -11.07
CA LEU A 49 1.99 2.99 -9.76
C LEU A 49 0.93 1.95 -9.39
N ALA A 50 0.06 1.60 -10.33
CA ALA A 50 -0.95 0.54 -10.13
C ALA A 50 -0.27 -0.80 -9.83
N TRP A 51 0.78 -1.14 -10.57
CA TRP A 51 1.58 -2.32 -10.28
C TRP A 51 2.21 -2.29 -8.88
N ARG A 52 2.79 -1.14 -8.46
CA ARG A 52 3.36 -1.00 -7.11
C ARG A 52 2.30 -1.16 -6.02
N ALA A 53 1.11 -0.60 -6.21
CA ALA A 53 0.00 -0.71 -5.27
C ALA A 53 -0.46 -2.16 -5.14
N TYR A 54 -0.68 -2.85 -6.26
CA TYR A 54 -1.02 -4.26 -6.29
C TYR A 54 0.05 -5.13 -5.62
N PHE A 55 1.33 -4.91 -5.94
CA PHE A 55 2.44 -5.65 -5.35
C PHE A 55 2.52 -5.47 -3.82
N ALA A 56 2.30 -4.24 -3.33
CA ALA A 56 2.25 -3.96 -1.91
C ALA A 56 1.07 -4.67 -1.23
N ALA A 57 -0.11 -4.67 -1.85
CA ALA A 57 -1.29 -5.38 -1.36
C ALA A 57 -1.07 -6.90 -1.31
N LYS A 58 -0.46 -7.49 -2.34
CA LYS A 58 -0.10 -8.91 -2.38
C LYS A 58 0.90 -9.29 -1.29
N LYS A 59 1.88 -8.44 -0.99
CA LYS A 59 2.77 -8.63 0.16
C LYS A 59 2.04 -8.50 1.50
N ALA A 60 1.13 -7.54 1.61
CA ALA A 60 0.34 -7.36 2.83
C ALA A 60 -0.55 -8.58 3.09
N ALA A 61 -1.17 -9.15 2.06
CA ALA A 61 -1.96 -10.37 2.14
C ALA A 61 -1.15 -11.56 2.67
N LYS A 62 0.14 -11.65 2.31
CA LYS A 62 1.08 -12.70 2.75
C LYS A 62 1.76 -12.42 4.11
N SER A 63 1.54 -11.26 4.71
CA SER A 63 2.18 -10.88 5.97
C SER A 63 1.57 -11.63 7.16
N THR A 64 2.39 -12.10 8.10
CA THR A 64 1.92 -12.79 9.31
C THR A 64 1.28 -11.84 10.33
N HIS A 65 1.46 -10.52 10.18
CA HIS A 65 0.83 -9.51 11.03
C HIS A 65 -0.64 -9.32 10.62
N ARG A 66 -1.55 -9.98 11.35
CA ARG A 66 -3.00 -9.89 11.15
C ARG A 66 -3.46 -8.44 11.20
N ARG A 67 -3.77 -7.86 10.04
CA ARG A 67 -4.55 -6.62 9.92
C ARG A 67 -6.00 -6.98 9.59
N ILE A 68 -6.93 -6.18 10.09
CA ILE A 68 -8.35 -6.26 9.73
C ILE A 68 -8.46 -6.13 8.21
N GLY A 69 -9.25 -6.99 7.56
CA GLY A 69 -9.45 -6.99 6.10
C GLY A 69 -8.42 -7.78 5.29
N GLN A 70 -7.37 -8.33 5.91
CA GLN A 70 -6.33 -9.08 5.18
C GLN A 70 -6.85 -10.39 4.56
N ALA A 71 -7.71 -11.13 5.27
CA ALA A 71 -8.27 -12.37 4.75
C ALA A 71 -9.15 -12.11 3.52
N GLU A 72 -9.92 -11.01 3.56
CA GLU A 72 -10.75 -10.61 2.43
C GLU A 72 -9.90 -10.11 1.26
N LEU A 73 -8.84 -9.34 1.53
CA LEU A 73 -7.86 -8.96 0.51
C LEU A 73 -7.22 -10.18 -0.16
N ALA A 74 -6.78 -11.17 0.63
CA ALA A 74 -6.18 -12.39 0.12
C ALA A 74 -7.18 -13.19 -0.74
N ARG A 75 -8.42 -13.33 -0.28
CA ARG A 75 -9.50 -13.99 -1.03
C ARG A 75 -9.77 -13.29 -2.36
N LEU A 76 -9.90 -11.97 -2.36
CA LEU A 76 -10.20 -11.20 -3.56
C LEU A 76 -9.04 -11.20 -4.56
N LEU A 77 -7.79 -11.19 -4.08
CA LEU A 77 -6.61 -11.35 -4.94
C LEU A 77 -6.58 -12.74 -5.60
N ASP A 78 -6.90 -13.79 -4.86
CA ASP A 78 -6.96 -15.16 -5.39
C ASP A 78 -8.09 -15.31 -6.42
N VAL A 79 -9.27 -14.73 -6.15
CA VAL A 79 -10.38 -14.70 -7.12
C VAL A 79 -9.97 -14.00 -8.41
N LEU A 80 -9.24 -12.88 -8.31
CA LEU A 80 -8.76 -12.09 -9.44
C LEU A 80 -7.69 -12.84 -10.26
N GLU A 81 -6.74 -13.51 -9.61
CA GLU A 81 -5.71 -14.31 -10.31
C GLU A 81 -6.32 -15.49 -11.09
N ASN A 82 -7.47 -16.01 -10.63
CA ASN A 82 -8.22 -17.08 -11.31
C ASN A 82 -9.24 -16.58 -12.34
N GLN A 83 -9.42 -15.26 -12.52
CA GLN A 83 -10.32 -14.71 -13.55
C GLN A 83 -9.71 -14.83 -14.96
N PRO A 84 -10.53 -14.81 -16.03
CA PRO A 84 -10.02 -14.71 -17.39
C PRO A 84 -9.26 -13.38 -17.63
N ILE A 85 -8.34 -13.38 -18.59
CA ILE A 85 -7.45 -12.25 -18.85
C ILE A 85 -8.18 -10.93 -19.15
N ASN A 86 -9.38 -10.99 -19.74
CA ASN A 86 -10.21 -9.82 -20.00
C ASN A 86 -10.63 -9.11 -18.71
N GLU A 87 -11.02 -9.89 -17.70
CA GLU A 87 -11.42 -9.38 -16.38
C GLU A 87 -10.21 -8.84 -15.60
N GLN A 88 -9.06 -9.51 -15.71
CA GLN A 88 -7.79 -9.02 -15.13
C GLN A 88 -7.35 -7.70 -15.79
N SER A 89 -7.51 -7.59 -17.10
CA SER A 89 -7.22 -6.36 -17.85
C SER A 89 -8.16 -5.22 -17.45
N ALA A 90 -9.46 -5.50 -17.30
CA ALA A 90 -10.44 -4.51 -16.86
C ALA A 90 -10.09 -3.97 -15.46
N PHE A 91 -9.75 -4.87 -14.53
CA PHE A 91 -9.24 -4.48 -13.21
C PHE A 91 -7.97 -3.63 -13.30
N ALA A 92 -7.01 -4.02 -14.13
CA ALA A 92 -5.75 -3.29 -14.28
C ALA A 92 -5.96 -1.85 -14.77
N GLN A 93 -6.85 -1.67 -15.75
CA GLN A 93 -7.24 -0.35 -16.25
C GLN A 93 -7.91 0.49 -15.15
N GLU A 94 -8.87 -0.10 -14.43
CA GLU A 94 -9.62 0.60 -13.39
C GLU A 94 -8.72 1.02 -12.21
N LEU A 95 -7.81 0.15 -11.78
CA LEU A 95 -6.83 0.45 -10.74
C LEU A 95 -5.86 1.56 -11.18
N ALA A 96 -5.41 1.54 -12.45
CA ALA A 96 -4.56 2.60 -12.99
C ALA A 96 -5.25 3.96 -13.00
N LEU A 97 -6.50 4.03 -13.46
CA LEU A 97 -7.30 5.25 -13.46
C LEU A 97 -7.47 5.82 -12.05
N ARG A 98 -7.79 4.95 -11.08
CA ARG A 98 -7.96 5.30 -9.68
C ARG A 98 -6.67 5.86 -9.07
N MET A 99 -5.55 5.16 -9.24
CA MET A 99 -4.25 5.61 -8.72
C MET A 99 -3.80 6.95 -9.33
N HIS A 100 -4.07 7.19 -10.62
CA HIS A 100 -3.79 8.48 -11.24
C HIS A 100 -4.70 9.59 -10.71
N SER A 101 -5.98 9.31 -10.48
CA SER A 101 -6.94 10.24 -9.89
C SER A 101 -6.57 10.61 -8.44
N THR A 102 -6.14 9.63 -7.63
CA THR A 102 -5.66 9.86 -6.26
C THR A 102 -4.45 10.78 -6.25
N ILE A 103 -3.47 10.60 -7.16
CA ILE A 103 -2.33 11.52 -7.26
C ILE A 103 -2.78 12.94 -7.61
N SER A 104 -3.72 13.09 -8.55
CA SER A 104 -4.21 14.40 -8.97
C SER A 104 -4.81 15.18 -7.78
N GLN A 105 -5.55 14.51 -6.89
CA GLN A 105 -6.05 15.11 -5.64
C GLN A 105 -4.93 15.49 -4.65
N PHE A 106 -3.83 14.73 -4.60
CA PHE A 106 -2.67 15.07 -3.77
C PHE A 106 -1.83 16.22 -4.34
N VAL A 107 -1.82 16.42 -5.66
CA VAL A 107 -1.07 17.52 -6.31
C VAL A 107 -1.84 18.84 -6.23
N GLU A 108 -3.17 18.83 -6.32
CA GLU A 108 -3.99 20.05 -6.16
C GLU A 108 -4.37 20.36 -4.71
N GLY A 109 -4.10 19.44 -3.78
CA GLY A 109 -4.54 19.54 -2.39
C GLY A 109 -3.44 19.42 -1.33
N ASN A 110 -2.23 19.96 -1.54
CA ASN A 110 -1.22 19.94 -0.47
C ASN A 110 -0.27 21.15 -0.42
N GLY A 111 -0.83 22.29 -0.01
CA GLY A 111 -0.13 23.31 0.77
C GLY A 111 -0.06 22.99 2.28
N HIS A 112 -0.03 21.71 2.69
CA HIS A 112 0.16 21.33 4.09
C HIS A 112 1.29 20.31 4.26
N THR A 113 2.50 20.85 4.36
CA THR A 113 3.65 20.23 5.01
C THR A 113 3.37 19.99 6.50
N SER A 114 2.64 18.94 6.84
CA SER A 114 2.75 18.34 8.17
C SER A 114 3.98 17.44 8.19
N VAL A 115 5.15 18.07 8.27
CA VAL A 115 6.38 17.41 8.68
C VAL A 115 6.17 17.01 10.14
N ARG A 116 5.72 15.78 10.37
CA ARG A 116 5.86 15.13 11.67
C ARG A 116 7.33 14.81 11.86
N THR A 117 8.09 15.81 12.30
CA THR A 117 9.41 15.65 12.88
C THR A 117 9.24 14.76 14.10
N GLY A 118 9.58 13.49 13.97
CA GLY A 118 9.66 12.55 15.08
C GLY A 118 10.78 13.02 16.02
N ALA A 119 10.43 13.89 16.96
CA ALA A 119 11.29 14.23 18.09
C ALA A 119 11.52 12.95 18.90
N LYS A 120 12.69 12.36 18.67
CA LYS A 120 13.29 11.25 19.39
C LYS A 120 13.26 11.57 20.88
N ARG A 121 12.29 11.03 21.63
CA ARG A 121 12.30 11.07 23.10
C ARG A 121 13.50 10.25 23.56
N ARG A 122 14.62 10.94 23.81
CA ARG A 122 15.72 10.38 24.59
C ARG A 122 15.18 10.19 26.01
N CYS A 123 14.99 8.93 26.41
CA CYS A 123 14.92 8.58 27.82
C CYS A 123 16.30 8.82 28.43
N THR A 124 16.50 9.97 29.09
CA THR A 124 17.57 10.11 30.08
C THR A 124 17.00 9.65 31.41
N ALA A 125 17.39 8.44 31.81
CA ALA A 125 17.30 8.00 33.19
C ALA A 125 18.35 8.76 34.01
N GLN A 126 17.91 9.64 34.90
CA GLN A 126 18.64 10.13 36.07
C GLN A 126 17.54 10.25 37.14
N GLY A 127 17.33 9.25 38.00
CA GLY A 127 18.09 9.05 39.22
C GLY A 127 17.48 9.94 40.33
N PRO A 128 16.87 9.39 41.39
CA PRO A 128 16.29 10.21 42.44
C PRO A 128 17.41 10.71 43.34
N PHE A 129 17.59 12.02 43.44
CA PHE A 129 18.37 12.61 44.54
C PHE A 129 17.42 13.39 45.44
N SER A 130 17.22 12.83 46.62
CA SER A 130 16.61 13.47 47.78
C SER A 130 17.57 14.46 48.44
N GLN A 131 16.99 15.37 49.24
CA GLN A 131 17.58 16.17 50.33
C GLN A 131 18.49 17.35 49.92
N SER A 132 18.60 18.46 50.65
CA SER A 132 17.84 19.15 51.71
C SER A 132 18.64 20.43 52.01
N ASN A 133 17.94 21.45 52.53
CA ASN A 133 18.42 22.56 53.38
C ASN A 133 18.98 23.85 52.75
N GLU A 134 18.16 24.90 52.90
CA GLU A 134 18.44 26.27 53.36
C GLU A 134 19.58 26.36 54.42
N PRO A 135 20.29 27.49 54.50
CA PRO A 135 19.77 28.74 55.08
C PRO A 135 19.88 29.99 54.20
#